data_AF-A0A679HXJ7-F1
#
_entry.id   AF-A0A679HXJ7-F1
#
_cell.length_a   1.000
_cell.length_b   1.000
_cell.length_c   1.000
_cell.angle_alpha   90.00
_cell.angle_beta   90.00
_cell.angle_gamma   90.00
#
_symmetry.space_group_name_H-M   'P 1'
#
loop_
_entity.id
_entity.type
_entity.pdbx_description
1 polymer ?
#
loop_
_entity_poly.entity_id
_entity_poly.type
_entity_poly.pdbx_seq_one_letter_code
_entity_poly.pdbx_strand_id
1 'polypeptide(L)'
;MSQANPPSSDPIHDLKEEFRTHLETFYARLKLAPPYESVEKAIRALTSTVHALPKADQARLAQESDLRWEHFRRAFEDSGLSKKHRGIIAGLARDRPALDLPAEYDRFLNLFR
;
A
#
# COMPACT_ATOMS: atom_id res chain seq x y z
N MET A 1 -23.32 21.39 27.69
CA MET A 1 -21.94 20.95 27.41
C MET A 1 -21.97 20.18 26.11
N SER A 2 -21.43 20.75 25.04
CA SER A 2 -21.41 20.13 23.71
C SER A 2 -20.28 19.11 23.70
N GLN A 3 -20.59 17.81 23.76
CA GLN A 3 -19.60 16.79 23.46
C GLN A 3 -19.36 16.79 21.95
N ALA A 4 -18.19 17.25 21.55
CA ALA A 4 -17.65 16.98 20.24
C ALA A 4 -17.36 15.47 20.16
N ASN A 5 -18.18 14.73 19.40
CA ASN A 5 -17.77 13.42 18.92
C ASN A 5 -16.48 13.62 18.10
N PRO A 6 -15.38 12.90 18.36
CA PRO A 6 -14.28 12.87 17.40
C PRO A 6 -14.86 12.33 16.07
N PRO A 7 -14.44 12.84 14.90
CA PRO A 7 -14.83 12.23 13.65
C PRO A 7 -14.40 10.77 13.75
N SER A 8 -15.37 9.86 13.67
CA SER A 8 -15.08 8.44 13.58
C SER A 8 -14.27 8.30 12.30
N SER A 9 -12.94 8.20 12.41
CA SER A 9 -12.09 8.05 11.24
C SER A 9 -12.63 6.86 10.45
N ASP A 10 -13.02 7.13 9.21
CA ASP A 10 -13.51 6.07 8.34
C ASP A 10 -12.34 5.07 8.17
N PRO A 11 -12.47 3.81 8.61
CA PRO A 11 -11.38 2.85 8.55
C PRO A 11 -10.86 2.67 7.11
N ILE A 12 -11.68 2.97 6.10
CA ILE A 12 -11.28 2.97 4.69
C ILE A 12 -10.40 4.19 4.39
N HIS A 13 -10.67 5.34 4.99
CA HIS A 13 -9.85 6.54 4.85
C HIS A 13 -8.46 6.32 5.45
N ASP A 14 -8.38 5.79 6.67
CA ASP A 14 -7.11 5.53 7.35
C ASP A 14 -6.26 4.54 6.54
N LEU A 15 -6.87 3.44 6.07
CA LEU A 15 -6.21 2.43 5.25
C LEU A 15 -5.71 3.00 3.91
N LYS A 16 -6.45 3.94 3.32
CA LYS A 16 -6.11 4.62 2.07
C LYS A 16 -4.89 5.53 2.25
N GLU A 17 -4.83 6.33 3.32
CA GLU A 17 -3.69 7.19 3.61
C GLU A 17 -2.45 6.38 4.06
N GLU A 18 -2.64 5.28 4.80
CA GLU A 18 -1.58 4.31 5.13
C GLU A 18 -0.97 3.74 3.85
N PHE A 19 -1.79 3.26 2.91
CA PHE A 19 -1.30 2.72 1.64
C PHE A 19 -0.55 3.77 0.82
N ARG A 20 -1.07 5.01 0.72
CA ARG A 20 -0.38 6.10 0.02
C ARG A 20 1.00 6.36 0.63
N THR A 21 1.09 6.43 1.96
CA THR A 21 2.36 6.65 2.68
C THR A 21 3.36 5.51 2.41
N HIS A 22 2.89 4.26 2.34
CA HIS A 22 3.74 3.14 1.96
C HIS A 22 4.25 3.25 0.52
N LEU A 23 3.40 3.62 -0.44
CA LEU A 23 3.83 3.82 -1.83
C LEU A 23 4.88 4.95 -1.94
N GLU A 24 4.66 6.07 -1.27
CA GLU A 24 5.60 7.19 -1.22
C GLU A 24 6.94 6.77 -0.63
N THR A 25 6.91 6.08 0.52
CA THR A 25 8.12 5.57 1.18
C THR A 25 8.87 4.58 0.29
N PHE A 26 8.15 3.66 -0.34
CA PHE A 26 8.72 2.66 -1.24
C PHE A 26 9.47 3.32 -2.40
N TYR A 27 8.82 4.22 -3.13
CA TYR A 27 9.44 4.89 -4.27
C TYR A 27 10.56 5.85 -3.85
N ALA A 28 10.41 6.57 -2.73
CA ALA A 28 11.45 7.45 -2.19
C ALA A 28 12.73 6.68 -1.83
N ARG A 29 12.60 5.53 -1.16
CA ARG A 29 13.75 4.68 -0.79
C ARG A 29 14.45 4.09 -2.01
N LEU A 30 13.70 3.77 -3.05
CA LEU A 30 14.24 3.34 -4.34
C LEU A 30 14.83 4.51 -5.17
N LYS A 31 14.71 5.76 -4.70
CA LYS A 31 15.09 6.99 -5.42
C LYS A 31 14.42 7.09 -6.80
N LEU A 32 13.16 6.66 -6.88
CA LEU A 32 12.34 6.68 -8.09
C LEU A 32 11.16 7.62 -7.92
N ALA A 33 10.76 8.27 -9.02
CA ALA A 33 9.50 8.99 -9.05
C ALA A 33 8.33 7.98 -9.08
N PRO A 34 7.33 8.11 -8.19
CA PRO A 34 6.15 7.27 -8.23
C PRO A 34 5.36 7.52 -9.52
N PRO A 35 4.91 6.46 -10.22
CA PRO A 35 4.07 6.60 -11.41
C PRO A 35 2.64 6.99 -11.00
N TYR A 36 2.38 8.30 -10.91
CA TYR A 36 1.18 8.88 -10.30
C TYR A 36 -0.14 8.22 -10.75
N GLU A 37 -0.34 8.01 -12.05
CA GLU A 37 -1.57 7.35 -12.55
C GLU A 37 -1.77 5.93 -12.00
N SER A 38 -0.69 5.15 -11.91
CA SER A 38 -0.75 3.78 -11.38
C SER A 38 -0.92 3.78 -9.87
N VAL A 39 -0.34 4.76 -9.16
CA VAL A 39 -0.56 4.97 -7.73
C VAL A 39 -2.03 5.28 -7.44
N GLU A 40 -2.62 6.25 -8.14
CA GLU A 40 -4.03 6.59 -7.98
C GLU A 40 -4.95 5.41 -8.31
N LYS A 41 -4.59 4.61 -9.33
CA LYS A 41 -5.31 3.37 -9.65
C LYS A 41 -5.21 2.34 -8.52
N ALA A 42 -4.05 2.15 -7.91
CA ALA A 42 -3.87 1.24 -6.78
C ALA A 42 -4.71 1.65 -5.58
N ILE A 43 -4.70 2.94 -5.24
CA ILE A 43 -5.48 3.51 -4.14
C ILE A 43 -6.97 3.28 -4.38
N ARG A 44 -7.48 3.55 -5.60
CA ARG A 44 -8.87 3.29 -5.97
C ARG A 44 -9.24 1.81 -5.92
N ALA A 45 -8.34 0.92 -6.36
CA ALA A 45 -8.57 -0.52 -6.33
C ALA A 45 -8.68 -1.05 -4.89
N LEU A 46 -7.81 -0.57 -4.00
CA LEU A 46 -7.85 -0.89 -2.58
C LEU A 46 -9.17 -0.47 -1.94
N THR A 47 -9.54 0.81 -2.06
CA THR A 47 -10.75 1.34 -1.43
C THR A 47 -12.00 0.64 -1.95
N SER A 48 -12.08 0.37 -3.26
CA SER A 48 -13.20 -0.37 -3.86
C SER A 48 -13.30 -1.79 -3.32
N THR A 49 -12.16 -2.48 -3.19
CA THR A 49 -12.10 -3.85 -2.65
C THR A 49 -12.56 -3.88 -1.19
N VAL A 50 -12.04 -2.98 -0.36
CA VAL A 50 -12.34 -2.92 1.07
C VAL A 50 -13.79 -2.51 1.33
N HIS A 51 -14.31 -1.56 0.54
CA HIS A 51 -15.72 -1.15 0.64
C HIS A 51 -16.69 -2.29 0.31
N ALA A 52 -16.30 -3.22 -0.56
CA ALA A 52 -17.09 -4.40 -0.90
C ALA A 52 -17.05 -5.51 0.17
N LEU A 53 -16.12 -5.43 1.15
CA LEU A 53 -16.03 -6.41 2.23
C LEU A 53 -17.14 -6.22 3.28
N PRO A 54 -17.55 -7.29 3.97
CA PRO A 54 -18.38 -7.19 5.17
C PRO A 54 -17.75 -6.26 6.23
N LYS A 55 -18.58 -5.57 7.00
CA LYS A 55 -18.10 -4.64 8.06
C LYS A 55 -17.22 -5.32 9.11
N ALA A 56 -17.46 -6.59 9.41
CA ALA A 56 -16.60 -7.38 10.28
C ALA A 56 -15.18 -7.50 9.72
N ASP A 57 -15.04 -7.78 8.42
CA ASP A 57 -13.73 -7.91 7.77
C ASP A 57 -13.04 -6.55 7.60
N GLN A 58 -13.80 -5.48 7.36
CA GLN A 58 -13.27 -4.09 7.41
C GLN A 58 -12.69 -3.76 8.79
N ALA A 59 -13.37 -4.18 9.87
CA ALA A 59 -12.88 -3.96 11.24
C ALA A 59 -11.65 -4.82 11.56
N ARG A 60 -11.57 -6.05 11.02
CA ARG A 60 -10.39 -6.91 11.16
C ARG A 60 -9.16 -6.33 10.47
N LEU A 61 -9.34 -5.75 9.28
CA LEU A 61 -8.29 -5.00 8.57
C LEU A 61 -7.66 -3.90 9.44
N ALA A 62 -8.45 -3.19 10.25
CA ALA A 62 -7.92 -2.16 11.14
C ALA A 62 -6.99 -2.73 12.24
N GLN A 63 -7.15 -4.01 12.61
CA GLN A 63 -6.40 -4.65 13.69
C GLN A 63 -5.25 -5.52 13.18
N GLU A 64 -5.41 -6.13 12.00
CA GLU A 64 -4.49 -7.14 11.47
C GLU A 64 -3.57 -6.52 10.39
N SER A 65 -2.34 -6.15 10.78
CA SER A 65 -1.35 -5.55 9.85
C SER A 65 -1.01 -6.46 8.67
N ASP A 66 -0.90 -7.77 8.88
CA ASP A 66 -0.61 -8.71 7.80
C ASP A 66 -1.72 -8.76 6.76
N LEU A 67 -2.97 -8.65 7.20
CA LEU A 67 -4.13 -8.59 6.31
C LEU A 67 -4.11 -7.29 5.50
N ARG A 68 -3.82 -6.13 6.12
CA ARG A 68 -3.68 -4.86 5.39
C ARG A 68 -2.65 -4.97 4.27
N TRP A 69 -1.50 -5.53 4.60
CA TRP A 69 -0.40 -5.69 3.66
C TRP A 69 -0.72 -6.64 2.50
N GLU A 70 -1.52 -7.68 2.70
CA GLU A 70 -1.99 -8.52 1.59
C GLU A 70 -2.90 -7.72 0.65
N HIS A 71 -3.82 -6.91 1.20
CA HIS A 71 -4.66 -6.03 0.40
C HIS A 71 -3.83 -4.96 -0.34
N PHE A 72 -2.81 -4.38 0.30
CA PHE A 72 -1.89 -3.44 -0.33
C PHE A 72 -1.12 -4.10 -1.48
N ARG A 73 -0.59 -5.30 -1.26
CA ARG A 73 0.15 -6.06 -2.27
C ARG A 73 -0.72 -6.37 -3.48
N ARG A 74 -1.97 -6.79 -3.25
CA ARG A 74 -2.92 -7.06 -4.33
C ARG A 74 -3.29 -5.80 -5.12
N ALA A 75 -3.61 -4.70 -4.44
CA ALA A 75 -3.89 -3.43 -5.08
C ALA A 75 -2.69 -2.90 -5.88
N PHE A 76 -1.46 -3.11 -5.37
CA PHE A 76 -0.22 -2.79 -6.07
C PHE A 76 -0.09 -3.59 -7.38
N GLU A 77 -0.34 -4.89 -7.35
CA GLU A 77 -0.27 -5.74 -8.54
C GLU A 77 -1.35 -5.40 -9.57
N ASP A 78 -2.61 -5.31 -9.15
CA ASP A 78 -3.77 -5.06 -10.02
C ASP A 78 -3.72 -3.67 -10.71
N SER A 79 -3.11 -2.69 -10.04
CA SER A 79 -2.86 -1.37 -10.62
C SER A 79 -1.85 -1.39 -11.77
N GLY A 80 -0.97 -2.41 -11.80
CA GLY A 80 0.15 -2.50 -12.73
C GLY A 80 1.43 -1.82 -12.24
N LEU A 81 1.50 -1.39 -10.97
CA LEU A 81 2.73 -0.82 -10.39
C LEU A 81 3.91 -1.81 -10.46
N SER A 82 3.65 -3.12 -10.35
CA SER A 82 4.65 -4.19 -10.52
C SER A 82 5.29 -4.23 -11.91
N LYS A 83 4.65 -3.63 -12.91
CA LYS A 83 5.19 -3.51 -14.28
C LYS A 83 5.99 -2.21 -14.47
N LYS A 84 5.79 -1.21 -13.61
CA LYS A 84 6.48 0.09 -13.70
C LYS A 84 7.90 -0.02 -13.16
N HIS A 85 8.87 0.54 -13.88
CA HIS A 85 10.29 0.49 -13.51
C HIS A 85 10.83 -0.92 -13.24
N ARG A 86 10.19 -1.98 -13.79
CA ARG A 86 10.43 -3.36 -13.38
C ARG A 86 11.91 -3.74 -13.41
N GLY A 87 12.62 -3.44 -14.50
CA GLY A 87 14.05 -3.77 -14.63
C GLY A 87 14.92 -3.06 -13.59
N ILE A 88 14.62 -1.80 -13.28
CA ILE A 88 15.36 -1.02 -12.28
C ILE A 88 15.11 -1.59 -10.89
N ILE A 89 13.84 -1.79 -10.52
CA ILE A 89 13.46 -2.30 -9.19
C ILE A 89 13.97 -3.74 -9.00
N ALA A 90 13.89 -4.58 -10.03
CA ALA A 90 14.44 -5.94 -9.99
C ALA A 90 15.97 -5.92 -9.78
N GLY A 91 16.68 -4.97 -10.40
CA GLY A 91 18.12 -4.77 -10.20
C GLY A 91 18.44 -4.31 -8.78
N LEU A 92 17.70 -3.32 -8.28
CA LEU A 92 17.84 -2.78 -6.93
C LEU A 92 17.53 -3.83 -5.84
N ALA A 93 16.51 -4.67 -6.07
CA ALA A 93 16.11 -5.72 -5.14
C ALA A 93 17.15 -6.83 -4.94
N ARG A 94 18.14 -6.95 -5.85
CA ARG A 94 19.27 -7.89 -5.69
C ARG A 94 20.17 -7.49 -4.53
N ASP A 95 20.29 -6.19 -4.26
CA ASP A 95 21.01 -5.66 -3.10
C ASP A 95 20.02 -5.10 -2.07
N ARG A 96 19.18 -6.01 -1.56
CA ARG A 96 18.12 -5.69 -0.59
C ARG A 96 18.62 -4.93 0.65
N PRO A 97 19.78 -5.26 1.25
CA PRO A 97 20.31 -4.53 2.40
C PRO A 97 20.61 -3.05 2.11
N ALA A 98 21.02 -2.72 0.88
CA ALA A 98 21.35 -1.34 0.49
C ALA A 98 20.12 -0.41 0.38
N LEU A 99 18.90 -0.97 0.33
CA LEU A 99 17.68 -0.19 0.16
C LEU A 99 17.18 0.49 1.44
N ASP A 100 17.69 0.11 2.62
CA ASP A 100 17.26 0.62 3.92
C ASP A 100 15.71 0.69 4.05
N LEU A 101 15.06 -0.35 3.52
CA LEU A 101 13.61 -0.53 3.56
C LEU A 101 13.24 -1.52 4.68
N PRO A 102 12.20 -1.26 5.48
CA PRO A 102 11.67 -2.23 6.43
C PRO A 102 11.29 -3.56 5.75
N ALA A 103 11.40 -4.68 6.47
CA ALA A 103 11.21 -6.02 5.91
C ALA A 103 9.82 -6.25 5.31
N GLU A 104 8.79 -5.57 5.81
CA GLU A 104 7.43 -5.61 5.28
C GLU A 104 7.32 -5.22 3.79
N TYR A 105 8.20 -4.33 3.30
CA TYR A 105 8.24 -3.92 1.90
C TYR A 105 8.73 -5.02 0.96
N ASP A 106 9.23 -6.14 1.50
CA ASP A 106 9.53 -7.34 0.70
C ASP A 106 8.27 -7.85 -0.01
N ARG A 107 7.08 -7.59 0.54
CA ARG A 107 5.79 -7.90 -0.09
C ARG A 107 5.63 -7.22 -1.45
N PHE A 108 6.14 -6.00 -1.62
CA PHE A 108 6.19 -5.32 -2.91
C PHE A 108 7.41 -5.73 -3.74
N LEU A 109 8.60 -5.80 -3.13
CA LEU A 109 9.83 -6.15 -3.84
C LEU A 109 9.76 -7.53 -4.49
N ASN A 110 9.08 -8.49 -3.84
CA ASN A 110 8.89 -9.83 -4.36
C ASN A 110 8.06 -9.87 -5.66
N LEU A 111 7.29 -8.82 -5.97
CA LEU A 111 6.56 -8.70 -7.24
C LEU A 111 7.47 -8.39 -8.44
N PHE A 112 8.72 -8.02 -8.20
CA PHE A 112 9.69 -7.64 -9.25
C PHE A 112 10.74 -8.72 -9.52
N ARG A 113 10.68 -9.85 -8.81
CA ARG A 113 11.60 -10.97 -9.00
C ARG A 113 11.35 -11.73 -10.31
#